data_AF-A0A7S1CFU0-F1
#
_entry.id   AF-A0A7S1CFU0-F1
#
_cell.length_a   1.000
_cell.length_b   1.000
_cell.length_c   1.000
_cell.angle_alpha   90.00
_cell.angle_beta   90.00
_cell.angle_gamma   90.00
#
_symmetry.space_group_name_H-M   'P 1'
#
loop_
_entity.id
_entity.type
_entity.pdbx_description
1 polymer ?
#
loop_
_entity_poly.entity_id
_entity_poly.type
_entity_poly.pdbx_seq_one_letter_code
_entity_poly.pdbx_strand_id
1 'polypeptide(L)'
;GGSKKGEDWIDLNTRQCPGCKRRLYRSDGCNHMTCTCGHEFCWMCKADWKTHGGGTGGYYKCNIFEAAAEKDGEGLKDVDSLRLLSARRREEERKRFNTFDEQRANALNAAEMARTRGKEQTRVLCDEMMRRVPAVAGLESRIAVLDQALETIAECRELLAYTYVMGYIELNKMDPRDRAFFSYQQPQLERFTDLLQHWG
;
A
#
# COMPACT_ATOMS: atom_id res chain seq x y z
N GLY A 1 -3.04 4.24 27.40
CA GLY A 1 -2.99 3.50 26.11
C GLY A 1 -1.54 3.24 25.78
N GLY A 2 -1.12 1.98 25.83
CA GLY A 2 0.28 1.58 25.59
C GLY A 2 0.67 1.70 24.11
N SER A 3 1.95 1.96 23.88
CA SER A 3 2.56 2.14 22.55
C SER A 3 2.52 0.83 21.74
N LYS A 4 1.42 0.61 21.00
CA LYS A 4 1.23 -0.56 20.12
C LYS A 4 2.37 -0.80 19.13
N LYS A 5 3.12 0.25 18.76
CA LYS A 5 4.29 0.14 17.86
C LYS A 5 5.42 -0.73 18.44
N GLY A 6 5.64 -0.69 19.76
CA GLY A 6 6.69 -1.50 20.40
C GLY A 6 6.30 -2.97 20.53
N GLU A 7 5.02 -3.26 20.76
CA GLU A 7 4.49 -4.62 20.93
C GLU A 7 4.55 -5.41 19.62
N ASP A 8 4.09 -4.84 18.51
CA ASP A 8 4.14 -5.51 17.19
C ASP A 8 5.60 -5.79 16.77
N TRP A 9 6.54 -4.88 17.07
CA TRP A 9 7.96 -5.13 16.79
C TRP A 9 8.49 -6.32 17.58
N ILE A 10 8.15 -6.43 18.87
CA ILE A 10 8.54 -7.57 19.70
C ILE A 10 7.97 -8.87 19.13
N ASP A 11 6.69 -8.90 18.75
CA ASP A 11 6.04 -10.10 18.22
C ASP A 11 6.57 -10.52 16.84
N LEU A 12 6.98 -9.56 16.00
CA LEU A 12 7.55 -9.82 14.68
C LEU A 12 9.01 -10.31 14.73
N ASN A 13 9.77 -9.83 15.72
CA ASN A 13 11.24 -9.98 15.72
C ASN A 13 11.75 -10.89 16.83
N THR A 14 10.91 -11.36 17.75
CA THR A 14 11.34 -12.18 18.89
C THR A 14 10.41 -13.36 19.19
N ARG A 15 10.95 -14.48 19.67
CA ARG A 15 10.20 -15.72 19.98
C ARG A 15 10.68 -16.44 21.22
N GLN A 16 9.81 -17.08 21.98
CA GLN A 16 10.21 -17.92 23.13
C GLN A 16 10.51 -19.35 22.73
N CYS A 17 11.69 -19.91 23.04
CA CYS A 17 12.01 -21.33 22.81
C CYS A 17 10.89 -22.27 23.32
N PRO A 18 10.35 -23.21 22.53
CA PRO A 18 9.31 -24.13 23.00
C PRO A 18 9.78 -24.97 24.20
N GLY A 19 11.06 -25.36 24.21
CA GLY A 19 11.68 -26.17 25.27
C GLY A 19 11.97 -25.41 26.56
N CYS A 20 12.66 -24.26 26.51
CA CYS A 20 13.12 -23.55 27.71
C CYS A 20 12.53 -22.15 27.93
N LYS A 21 11.62 -21.69 27.06
CA LYS A 21 10.92 -20.39 27.09
C LYS A 21 11.80 -19.13 27.00
N ARG A 22 13.12 -19.27 26.87
CA ARG A 22 14.05 -18.15 26.61
C ARG A 22 13.68 -17.44 25.31
N ARG A 23 13.68 -16.10 25.31
CA ARG A 23 13.39 -15.30 24.10
C ARG A 23 14.62 -15.27 23.18
N LEU A 24 14.39 -15.47 21.89
CA LEU A 24 15.38 -15.44 20.81
C LEU A 24 14.98 -14.39 19.78
N TYR A 25 15.98 -13.75 19.17
CA TYR A 25 15.82 -12.91 17.99
C TYR A 25 15.94 -13.75 16.72
N ARG A 26 15.29 -13.34 15.63
CA ARG A 26 15.39 -14.02 14.34
C ARG A 26 16.69 -13.65 13.63
N SER A 27 17.59 -14.60 13.36
CA SER A 27 18.69 -14.37 12.40
C SER A 27 18.14 -14.30 10.97
N ASP A 28 18.69 -13.40 10.15
CA ASP A 28 18.14 -13.03 8.84
C ASP A 28 17.69 -14.21 7.95
N GLY A 29 16.40 -14.21 7.60
CA GLY A 29 15.80 -15.03 6.56
C GLY A 29 15.53 -16.51 6.89
N CYS A 30 16.22 -17.12 7.86
CA CYS A 30 16.04 -18.53 8.18
C CYS A 30 14.88 -18.78 9.16
N ASN A 31 14.08 -19.81 8.93
CA ASN A 31 13.04 -20.29 9.84
C ASN A 31 13.55 -21.37 10.81
N HIS A 32 14.72 -21.95 10.57
CA HIS A 32 15.34 -22.89 11.50
C HIS A 32 15.97 -22.13 12.67
N MET A 33 15.48 -22.36 13.88
CA MET A 33 16.01 -21.78 15.10
C MET A 33 16.61 -22.86 15.98
N THR A 34 17.87 -22.67 16.37
CA THR A 34 18.53 -23.50 17.38
C THR A 34 18.68 -22.70 18.67
N CYS A 35 18.07 -23.17 19.76
CA CYS A 35 18.20 -22.55 21.06
C CYS A 35 19.49 -23.02 21.77
N THR A 36 20.05 -22.17 22.64
CA THR A 36 21.15 -22.52 23.54
C THR A 36 20.84 -23.71 24.46
N CYS A 37 19.57 -24.06 24.66
CA CYS A 37 19.18 -25.27 25.40
C CYS A 37 19.21 -26.55 24.55
N GLY A 38 19.68 -26.47 23.29
CA GLY A 38 19.75 -27.58 22.34
C GLY A 38 18.45 -27.88 21.59
N HIS A 39 17.35 -27.17 21.86
CA HIS A 39 16.09 -27.40 21.16
C HIS A 39 16.06 -26.65 19.82
N GLU A 40 15.66 -27.36 18.76
CA GLU A 40 15.56 -26.88 17.38
C GLU A 40 14.10 -26.79 16.95
N PHE A 41 13.68 -25.64 16.43
CA PHE A 41 12.28 -25.40 16.09
C PHE A 41 12.11 -24.44 14.92
N CYS A 42 10.91 -24.45 14.34
CA CYS A 42 10.52 -23.49 13.29
C CYS A 42 10.10 -22.14 13.88
N TRP A 43 10.68 -21.03 13.41
CA TRP A 43 10.35 -19.66 13.82
C TRP A 43 8.85 -19.32 13.65
N MET A 44 8.26 -19.83 12.56
CA MET A 44 6.90 -19.47 12.15
C MET A 44 5.86 -20.21 12.99
N CYS A 45 5.87 -21.55 12.97
CA CYS A 45 4.84 -22.39 13.60
C CYS A 45 5.24 -23.00 14.95
N LYS A 46 6.49 -22.82 15.40
CA LYS A 46 7.01 -23.29 16.69
C LYS A 46 7.07 -24.81 16.87
N ALA A 47 6.79 -25.58 15.82
CA ALA A 47 6.98 -27.03 15.80
C ALA A 47 8.46 -27.42 15.81
N ASP A 48 8.75 -28.64 16.27
CA ASP A 48 10.08 -29.24 16.29
C ASP A 48 10.66 -29.28 14.87
N TRP A 49 11.92 -28.85 14.71
CA TRP A 49 12.56 -28.79 13.40
C TRP A 49 12.70 -30.15 12.72
N LYS A 50 12.76 -31.25 13.48
CA LYS A 50 12.80 -32.61 12.94
C LYS A 50 11.57 -32.97 12.12
N THR A 51 10.46 -32.26 12.33
CA THR A 51 9.22 -32.41 11.54
C THR A 51 9.22 -31.53 10.28
N HIS A 52 10.24 -30.71 10.08
CA HIS A 52 10.39 -29.84 8.92
C HIS A 52 11.37 -30.42 7.89
N GLY A 53 11.10 -30.12 6.62
CA GLY A 53 11.91 -30.54 5.49
C GLY A 53 11.40 -29.92 4.19
N GLY A 54 11.80 -30.46 3.04
CA GLY A 54 11.38 -29.95 1.73
C GLY A 54 9.86 -29.85 1.57
N GLY A 55 9.11 -30.82 2.09
CA GLY A 55 7.64 -30.85 2.01
C GLY A 55 6.93 -29.76 2.82
N THR A 56 7.57 -29.22 3.86
CA THR A 56 6.97 -28.16 4.71
C THR A 56 7.47 -26.75 4.37
N GLY A 57 8.29 -26.61 3.32
CA GLY A 57 8.85 -25.33 2.87
C GLY A 57 10.33 -25.12 3.23
N GLY A 58 10.95 -26.06 3.94
CA GLY A 58 12.38 -26.05 4.25
C GLY A 58 12.82 -24.87 5.13
N TYR A 59 14.02 -24.35 4.87
CA TYR A 59 14.67 -23.35 5.70
C TYR A 59 14.08 -21.94 5.59
N TYR A 60 13.42 -21.61 4.48
CA TYR A 60 13.03 -20.23 4.17
C TYR A 60 11.51 -20.03 4.10
N LYS A 61 10.72 -21.12 4.07
CA LYS A 61 9.26 -21.06 4.06
C LYS A 61 8.68 -22.06 5.06
N CYS A 62 7.50 -21.77 5.60
CA CYS A 62 6.74 -22.69 6.44
C CYS A 62 5.31 -22.82 5.91
N ASN A 63 5.05 -23.86 5.11
CA ASN A 63 3.73 -24.11 4.52
C ASN A 63 2.65 -24.37 5.57
N ILE A 64 3.03 -24.92 6.73
CA ILE A 64 2.12 -25.12 7.86
C ILE A 64 1.61 -23.77 8.39
N PHE A 65 2.52 -22.81 8.56
CA PHE A 65 2.15 -21.48 9.02
C PHE A 65 1.35 -20.71 7.96
N GLU A 66 1.75 -20.79 6.68
CA GLU A 66 0.99 -20.11 5.61
C GLU A 66 -0.43 -20.69 5.48
N ALA A 67 -0.60 -22.01 5.55
CA ALA A 67 -1.93 -22.63 5.54
C ALA A 67 -2.79 -22.22 6.75
N ALA A 68 -2.18 -22.09 7.94
CA ALA A 68 -2.87 -21.54 9.11
C ALA A 68 -3.20 -20.06 8.92
N ALA A 69 -2.32 -19.28 8.30
CA ALA A 69 -2.54 -17.86 8.02
C ALA A 69 -3.73 -17.61 7.09
N GLU A 70 -3.95 -18.49 6.11
CA GLU A 70 -5.12 -18.47 5.21
C GLU A 70 -6.43 -18.80 5.94
N LYS A 71 -6.36 -19.58 7.03
CA LYS A 71 -7.50 -20.05 7.82
C LYS A 71 -7.59 -19.39 9.19
N ASP A 72 -7.25 -18.11 9.29
CA ASP A 72 -7.40 -17.34 10.54
C ASP A 72 -6.71 -17.94 11.77
N GLY A 73 -5.57 -18.61 11.55
CA GLY A 73 -4.79 -19.25 12.60
C GLY A 73 -5.26 -20.66 12.96
N GLU A 74 -6.22 -21.23 12.23
CA GLU A 74 -6.65 -22.61 12.42
C GLU A 74 -5.46 -23.57 12.35
N GLY A 75 -5.35 -24.47 13.33
CA GLY A 75 -4.26 -25.44 13.45
C GLY A 75 -3.02 -24.91 14.17
N LEU A 76 -2.93 -23.61 14.44
CA LEU A 76 -1.84 -23.01 15.20
C LEU A 76 -2.15 -23.02 16.70
N LYS A 77 -1.52 -23.92 17.45
CA LYS A 77 -1.80 -24.11 18.89
C LYS A 77 -0.97 -23.23 19.81
N ASP A 78 0.16 -22.73 19.31
CA ASP A 78 1.11 -21.96 20.11
C ASP A 78 0.75 -20.47 20.12
N VAL A 79 0.72 -19.88 21.32
CA VAL A 79 0.30 -18.49 21.55
C VAL A 79 1.25 -17.49 20.90
N ASP A 80 2.56 -17.74 20.94
CA ASP A 80 3.52 -16.87 20.26
C ASP A 80 3.21 -16.88 18.77
N SER A 81 3.01 -18.04 18.16
CA SER A 81 2.71 -18.18 16.73
C SER A 81 1.45 -17.42 16.31
N LEU A 82 0.39 -17.48 17.13
CA LEU A 82 -0.84 -16.69 16.94
C LEU A 82 -0.60 -15.18 17.07
N ARG A 83 0.26 -14.75 18.01
CA ARG A 83 0.68 -13.34 18.13
C ARG A 83 1.45 -12.86 16.91
N LEU A 84 2.41 -13.64 16.39
CA LEU A 84 3.10 -13.30 15.14
C LEU A 84 2.13 -13.17 13.99
N LEU A 85 1.19 -14.11 13.84
CA LEU A 85 0.18 -14.04 12.78
C LEU A 85 -0.63 -12.74 12.90
N SER A 86 -1.05 -12.40 14.12
CA SER A 86 -1.79 -11.16 14.40
C SER A 86 -0.95 -9.91 14.09
N ALA A 87 0.31 -9.87 14.52
CA ALA A 87 1.22 -8.75 14.26
C ALA A 87 1.53 -8.60 12.77
N ARG A 88 1.75 -9.72 12.06
CA ARG A 88 1.93 -9.76 10.60
C ARG A 88 0.71 -9.19 9.88
N ARG A 89 -0.50 -9.60 10.28
CA ARG A 89 -1.75 -9.07 9.70
C ARG A 89 -1.91 -7.57 9.94
N ARG A 90 -1.59 -7.08 11.15
CA ARG A 90 -1.61 -5.63 11.43
C ARG A 90 -0.59 -4.87 10.59
N GLU A 91 0.60 -5.43 10.42
CA GLU A 91 1.64 -4.87 9.56
C GLU A 91 1.19 -4.79 8.10
N GLU A 92 0.62 -5.88 7.57
CA GLU A 92 0.09 -5.96 6.21
C GLU A 92 -1.06 -4.97 6.00
N GLU A 93 -2.01 -4.90 6.94
CA GLU A 93 -3.13 -3.96 6.86
C GLU A 93 -2.66 -2.51 6.97
N ARG A 94 -1.65 -2.23 7.81
CA ARG A 94 -1.05 -0.89 7.90
C ARG A 94 -0.37 -0.49 6.60
N LYS A 95 0.40 -1.41 5.98
CA LYS A 95 1.04 -1.16 4.67
C LYS A 95 -0.01 -0.90 3.59
N ARG A 96 -1.08 -1.71 3.59
CA ARG A 96 -2.21 -1.52 2.69
C ARG A 96 -2.83 -0.14 2.87
N PHE A 97 -3.21 0.22 4.10
CA PHE A 97 -3.76 1.55 4.42
C PHE A 97 -2.84 2.68 3.95
N ASN A 98 -1.56 2.63 4.31
CA ASN A 98 -0.59 3.68 3.94
C ASN A 98 -0.49 3.83 2.42
N THR A 99 -0.47 2.73 1.66
CA THR A 99 -0.36 2.79 0.19
C THR A 99 -1.58 3.52 -0.42
N PHE A 100 -2.79 3.18 0.02
CA PHE A 100 -4.01 3.84 -0.47
C PHE A 100 -4.10 5.31 -0.02
N ASP A 101 -3.67 5.60 1.21
CA ASP A 101 -3.65 6.96 1.75
C ASP A 101 -2.64 7.87 1.01
N GLU A 102 -1.44 7.36 0.73
CA GLU A 102 -0.42 8.03 -0.06
C GLU A 102 -0.92 8.32 -1.49
N GLN A 103 -1.53 7.34 -2.15
CA GLN A 103 -2.11 7.52 -3.49
C GLN A 103 -3.23 8.57 -3.50
N ARG A 104 -4.12 8.52 -2.51
CA ARG A 104 -5.16 9.55 -2.31
C ARG A 104 -4.55 10.94 -2.12
N ALA A 105 -3.57 11.07 -1.24
CA ALA A 105 -2.92 12.35 -0.97
C ALA A 105 -2.21 12.89 -2.21
N ASN A 106 -1.53 12.03 -2.97
CA ASN A 106 -0.88 12.39 -4.23
C ASN A 106 -1.89 12.90 -5.26
N ALA A 107 -3.04 12.24 -5.41
CA ALA A 107 -4.10 12.69 -6.31
C ALA A 107 -4.65 14.07 -5.91
N LEU A 108 -4.94 14.30 -4.62
CA LEU A 108 -5.41 15.61 -4.14
C LEU A 108 -4.37 16.71 -4.31
N ASN A 109 -3.10 16.42 -4.02
CA ASN A 109 -2.01 17.38 -4.24
C ASN A 109 -1.86 17.71 -5.74
N ALA A 110 -2.03 16.74 -6.64
CA ALA A 110 -2.01 16.97 -8.07
C ALA A 110 -3.19 17.83 -8.56
N ALA A 111 -4.38 17.63 -7.98
CA ALA A 111 -5.54 18.49 -8.23
C ALA A 111 -5.26 19.95 -7.85
N GLU A 112 -4.72 20.15 -6.65
CA GLU A 112 -4.38 21.49 -6.15
C GLU A 112 -3.29 22.16 -7.01
N MET A 113 -2.28 21.40 -7.44
CA MET A 113 -1.25 21.90 -8.35
C MET A 113 -1.83 22.33 -9.70
N ALA A 114 -2.82 21.61 -10.24
CA ALA A 114 -3.50 22.01 -11.48
C ALA A 114 -4.30 23.32 -11.30
N ARG A 115 -5.03 23.46 -10.17
CA ARG A 115 -5.81 24.67 -9.85
C ARG A 115 -4.96 25.90 -9.57
N THR A 116 -3.80 25.72 -8.93
CA THR A 116 -2.93 26.83 -8.51
C THR A 116 -1.84 27.10 -9.53
N ARG A 117 -0.80 26.26 -9.54
CA ARG A 117 0.38 26.42 -10.38
C ARG A 117 0.04 26.37 -11.87
N GLY A 118 -0.85 25.46 -12.28
CA GLY A 118 -1.30 25.36 -13.67
C GLY A 118 -1.94 26.66 -14.15
N LYS A 119 -2.91 27.19 -13.39
CA LYS A 119 -3.61 28.44 -13.73
C LYS A 119 -2.71 29.67 -13.70
N GLU A 120 -1.74 29.72 -12.77
CA GLU A 120 -0.76 30.81 -12.76
C GLU A 120 0.16 30.73 -13.98
N GLN A 121 0.58 29.53 -14.40
CA GLN A 121 1.41 29.36 -15.60
C GLN A 121 0.66 29.79 -16.87
N THR A 122 -0.61 29.41 -17.04
CA THR A 122 -1.42 29.86 -18.20
C THR A 122 -1.58 31.37 -18.22
N ARG A 123 -1.76 32.00 -17.05
CA ARG A 123 -1.84 33.46 -16.92
C ARG A 123 -0.53 34.17 -17.27
N VAL A 124 0.61 33.68 -16.79
CA VAL A 124 1.93 34.26 -17.11
C VAL A 124 2.25 34.14 -18.60
N LEU A 125 1.98 32.98 -19.21
CA LEU A 125 2.16 32.75 -20.65
C LEU A 125 1.26 33.67 -21.49
N CYS A 126 0.01 33.86 -21.07
CA CYS A 126 -0.90 34.83 -21.66
C CYS A 126 -0.29 36.25 -21.68
N ASP A 127 0.13 36.75 -20.52
CA ASP A 127 0.69 38.09 -20.37
C ASP A 127 1.94 38.26 -21.24
N GLU A 128 2.80 37.24 -21.33
CA GLU A 128 3.95 37.25 -22.23
C GLU A 128 3.53 37.31 -23.71
N MET A 129 2.57 36.48 -24.13
CA MET A 129 2.07 36.47 -25.51
C MET A 129 1.43 37.82 -25.88
N MET A 130 0.64 38.42 -24.99
CA MET A 130 0.04 39.74 -25.20
C MET A 130 1.09 40.84 -25.40
N ARG A 131 2.19 40.81 -24.62
CA ARG A 131 3.29 41.77 -24.81
C ARG A 131 4.02 41.59 -26.15
N ARG A 132 4.19 40.35 -26.60
CA ARG A 132 4.95 40.03 -27.81
C ARG A 132 4.13 40.21 -29.09
N VAL A 133 2.82 39.96 -29.04
CA VAL A 133 1.91 40.07 -30.20
C VAL A 133 0.61 40.77 -29.77
N PRO A 134 0.57 42.11 -29.76
CA PRO A 134 -0.54 42.89 -29.20
C PRO A 134 -1.88 42.77 -29.95
N ALA A 135 -1.91 42.12 -31.11
CA ALA A 135 -3.08 42.07 -32.01
C ALA A 135 -3.65 40.65 -32.20
N VAL A 136 -3.38 39.70 -31.30
CA VAL A 136 -4.01 38.37 -31.36
C VAL A 136 -5.46 38.47 -30.89
N ALA A 137 -6.38 38.63 -31.84
CA ALA A 137 -7.81 38.56 -31.57
C ALA A 137 -8.19 37.19 -30.96
N GLY A 138 -9.02 37.21 -29.92
CA GLY A 138 -9.53 35.99 -29.27
C GLY A 138 -8.50 35.26 -28.39
N LEU A 139 -7.43 35.92 -27.94
CA LEU A 139 -6.47 35.31 -27.02
C LEU A 139 -7.12 34.97 -25.66
N GLU A 140 -7.93 35.88 -25.11
CA GLU A 140 -8.65 35.69 -23.84
C GLU A 140 -9.54 34.44 -23.84
N SER A 141 -10.28 34.20 -24.92
CA SER A 141 -11.14 33.01 -25.03
C SER A 141 -10.34 31.72 -25.15
N ARG A 142 -9.16 31.74 -25.78
CA ARG A 142 -8.26 30.59 -25.86
C ARG A 142 -7.65 30.25 -24.49
N ILE A 143 -7.39 31.24 -23.65
CA ILE A 143 -6.90 31.04 -22.28
C ILE A 143 -8.00 30.47 -21.39
N ALA A 144 -9.24 30.97 -21.54
CA ALA A 144 -10.38 30.41 -20.83
C ALA A 144 -10.55 28.91 -21.11
N VAL A 145 -10.24 28.44 -22.32
CA VAL A 145 -10.22 27.00 -22.65
C VAL A 145 -9.13 26.24 -21.88
N LEU A 146 -7.93 26.82 -21.73
CA LEU A 146 -6.85 26.20 -20.95
C LEU A 146 -7.19 26.14 -19.47
N ASP A 147 -7.78 27.20 -18.92
CA ASP A 147 -8.23 27.22 -17.53
C ASP A 147 -9.34 26.19 -17.27
N GLN A 148 -10.26 26.02 -18.23
CA GLN A 148 -11.30 24.99 -18.16
C GLN A 148 -10.70 23.58 -18.25
N ALA A 149 -9.68 23.36 -19.09
CA ALA A 149 -8.99 22.07 -19.15
C ALA A 149 -8.28 21.74 -17.83
N LEU A 150 -7.60 22.71 -17.21
CA LEU A 150 -6.97 22.54 -15.90
C LEU A 150 -7.97 22.25 -14.79
N GLU A 151 -9.15 22.89 -14.84
CA GLU A 151 -10.26 22.63 -13.92
C GLU A 151 -10.75 21.18 -14.06
N THR A 152 -10.97 20.70 -15.30
CA THR A 152 -11.36 19.31 -15.55
C THR A 152 -10.29 18.32 -15.07
N ILE A 153 -9.00 18.61 -15.28
CA ILE A 153 -7.91 17.78 -14.75
C ILE A 153 -7.99 17.70 -13.22
N ALA A 154 -8.22 18.82 -12.55
CA ALA A 154 -8.35 18.84 -11.09
C ALA A 154 -9.54 18.01 -10.59
N GLU A 155 -10.71 18.13 -11.23
CA GLU A 155 -11.87 17.31 -10.93
C GLU A 155 -11.61 15.81 -11.13
N CYS A 156 -10.93 15.43 -12.22
CA CYS A 156 -10.53 14.03 -12.45
C CYS A 156 -9.59 13.50 -11.36
N ARG A 157 -8.66 14.33 -10.88
CA ARG A 157 -7.75 13.98 -9.76
C ARG A 157 -8.48 13.82 -8.44
N GLU A 158 -9.44 14.69 -8.14
CA GLU A 158 -10.30 14.57 -6.95
C GLU A 158 -11.13 13.29 -7.02
N LEU A 159 -11.73 12.98 -8.18
CA LEU A 159 -12.42 11.72 -8.41
C LEU A 159 -11.49 10.51 -8.18
N LEU A 160 -10.27 10.55 -8.73
CA LEU A 160 -9.26 9.52 -8.53
C LEU A 160 -8.93 9.33 -7.04
N ALA A 161 -8.83 10.41 -6.26
CA ALA A 161 -8.62 10.32 -4.81
C ALA A 161 -9.74 9.52 -4.11
N TYR A 162 -11.01 9.71 -4.51
CA TYR A 162 -12.12 8.91 -4.00
C TYR A 162 -12.06 7.45 -4.43
N THR A 163 -11.56 7.16 -5.63
CA THR A 163 -11.39 5.76 -6.07
C THR A 163 -10.42 5.00 -5.18
N TYR A 164 -9.34 5.61 -4.66
CA TYR A 164 -8.45 4.94 -3.71
C TYR A 164 -9.13 4.63 -2.37
N VAL A 165 -10.00 5.52 -1.88
CA VAL A 165 -10.82 5.25 -0.69
C VAL A 165 -11.76 4.06 -0.94
N MET A 166 -12.45 4.05 -2.08
CA MET A 166 -13.30 2.92 -2.47
C MET A 166 -12.50 1.61 -2.60
N GLY A 167 -11.33 1.67 -3.23
CA GLY A 167 -10.44 0.52 -3.39
C GLY A 167 -9.97 -0.07 -2.05
N TYR A 168 -9.76 0.76 -1.04
CA TYR A 168 -9.41 0.28 0.29
C TYR A 168 -10.59 -0.41 1.01
N ILE A 169 -11.77 0.21 0.99
CA ILE A 169 -12.91 -0.24 1.82
C ILE A 169 -13.71 -1.36 1.13
N GLU A 170 -13.97 -1.24 -0.17
CA GLU A 170 -15.02 -1.99 -0.86
C GLU A 170 -14.50 -3.03 -1.85
N LEU A 171 -13.25 -2.93 -2.32
CA LEU A 171 -12.74 -3.78 -3.40
C LEU A 171 -12.89 -5.29 -3.16
N ASN A 172 -12.65 -5.73 -1.92
CA ASN A 172 -12.78 -7.14 -1.55
C ASN A 172 -14.24 -7.59 -1.34
N LYS A 173 -15.17 -6.65 -1.20
CA LYS A 173 -16.62 -6.90 -1.04
C LYS A 173 -17.36 -6.88 -2.38
N MET A 174 -16.79 -6.23 -3.40
CA MET A 174 -17.31 -6.25 -4.77
C MET A 174 -17.35 -7.68 -5.31
N ASP A 175 -18.39 -7.98 -6.09
CA ASP A 175 -18.42 -9.21 -6.87
C ASP A 175 -17.28 -9.21 -7.92
N PRO A 176 -16.90 -10.39 -8.44
CA PRO A 176 -15.74 -10.50 -9.33
C PRO A 176 -15.82 -9.62 -10.59
N ARG A 177 -17.02 -9.38 -11.13
CA ARG A 177 -17.21 -8.57 -12.34
C ARG A 177 -16.97 -7.10 -12.05
N ASP A 178 -17.59 -6.57 -11.00
CA ASP A 178 -17.46 -5.17 -10.60
C ASP A 178 -16.02 -4.86 -10.16
N ARG A 179 -15.38 -5.79 -9.44
CA ARG A 179 -13.97 -5.67 -9.07
C ARG A 179 -13.07 -5.60 -10.29
N ALA A 180 -13.29 -6.47 -11.29
CA ALA A 180 -12.50 -6.47 -12.52
C ALA A 180 -12.71 -5.17 -13.32
N PHE A 181 -13.96 -4.69 -13.38
CA PHE A 181 -14.28 -3.42 -14.02
C PHE A 181 -13.60 -2.24 -13.32
N PHE A 182 -13.70 -2.13 -12.00
CA PHE A 182 -13.04 -1.10 -11.21
C PHE A 182 -11.51 -1.12 -11.41
N SER A 183 -10.91 -2.32 -11.31
CA SER A 183 -9.47 -2.53 -11.48
C SER A 183 -8.98 -2.21 -12.89
N TYR A 184 -9.87 -2.22 -13.88
CA TYR A 184 -9.57 -1.76 -15.23
C TYR A 184 -9.73 -0.25 -15.38
N GLN A 185 -10.82 0.34 -14.88
CA GLN A 185 -11.15 1.75 -15.10
C GLN A 185 -10.26 2.71 -14.31
N GLN A 186 -9.94 2.40 -13.04
CA GLN A 186 -9.15 3.28 -12.19
C GLN A 186 -7.76 3.58 -12.81
N PRO A 187 -6.98 2.57 -13.27
CA PRO A 187 -5.70 2.84 -13.95
C PRO A 187 -5.85 3.61 -15.27
N GLN A 188 -6.96 3.47 -15.99
CA GLN A 188 -7.20 4.28 -17.19
C GLN A 188 -7.41 5.75 -16.84
N LEU A 189 -8.23 6.03 -15.82
CA LEU A 189 -8.44 7.40 -15.33
C LEU A 189 -7.12 8.05 -14.91
N GLU A 190 -6.31 7.34 -14.12
CA GLU A 190 -4.99 7.79 -13.68
C GLU A 190 -4.10 8.11 -14.89
N ARG A 191 -3.95 7.15 -15.82
CA ARG A 191 -3.14 7.31 -17.03
C ARG A 191 -3.57 8.50 -17.89
N PHE A 192 -4.86 8.67 -18.17
CA PHE A 192 -5.33 9.75 -19.02
C PHE A 192 -5.16 11.11 -18.34
N THR A 193 -5.34 11.17 -17.02
CA THR A 193 -5.13 12.41 -16.25
C THR A 193 -3.65 12.78 -16.20
N ASP A 194 -2.75 11.80 -16.05
CA ASP A 194 -1.30 12.02 -16.11
C ASP A 194 -0.86 12.53 -17.49
N LEU A 195 -1.37 11.92 -18.57
CA LEU A 195 -1.06 12.35 -19.93
C LEU A 195 -1.48 13.80 -20.17
N LEU A 196 -2.68 14.20 -19.75
CA LEU A 196 -3.14 15.58 -19.96
C LEU A 196 -2.33 16.61 -19.15
N GLN A 197 -1.81 16.21 -17.99
CA GLN A 197 -1.05 17.11 -17.11
C GLN A 197 0.44 17.25 -17.51
N HIS A 198 1.03 16.24 -18.17
CA HIS A 198 2.44 16.25 -18.57
C HIS A 198 2.72 16.82 -19.97
N TRP A 199 1.70 17.17 -20.74
CA TRP A 199 1.83 17.81 -22.07
C TRP A 199 1.86 19.35 -22.01
N GLY A 200 2.55 19.92 -21.01
CA GLY A 200 2.76 21.36 -20.83
C GLY A 200 4.21 21.70 -20.55
#